data_AF-A0A081NC35-F1
#
_entry.id   AF-A0A081NC35-F1
#
_cell.length_a   1.000
_cell.length_b   1.000
_cell.length_c   1.000
_cell.angle_alpha   90.00
_cell.angle_beta   90.00
_cell.angle_gamma   90.00
#
_symmetry.space_group_name_H-M   'P 1'
#
loop_
_entity.id
_entity.type
_entity.pdbx_description
1 polymer ?
#
loop_
_entity_poly.entity_id
_entity_poly.type
_entity_poly.pdbx_seq_one_letter_code
_entity_poly.pdbx_strand_id
1 'polypeptide(L)'
;MDSITQAALGATIAGAIAGRRCSGKVLLAGAVLGTLPDLDVVINYGDDISNMIKHRGFSHSLLTLFPFSLLLAWLIHRFKPLPDWSFKRLWLLIATVLITHPLLDYFTSYGTQLTWPIPGYYSLS
;
A
#
# COMPACT_ATOMS: atom_id res chain seq x y z
N MET A 1 -5.41 -0.97 -11.02
CA MET A 1 -4.64 -1.94 -11.85
C MET A 1 -5.00 -3.35 -11.40
N ASP A 2 -4.43 -4.43 -11.97
CA ASP A 2 -4.63 -5.79 -11.42
C ASP A 2 -3.64 -6.09 -10.27
N SER A 3 -4.02 -7.00 -9.38
CA SER A 3 -3.26 -7.30 -8.16
C SER A 3 -1.91 -7.98 -8.43
N ILE A 4 -1.73 -8.67 -9.57
CA ILE A 4 -0.43 -9.28 -9.92
C ILE A 4 0.56 -8.16 -10.25
N THR A 5 0.13 -7.15 -11.01
CA THR A 5 0.98 -5.99 -11.31
C THR A 5 1.34 -5.22 -10.04
N GLN A 6 0.40 -5.04 -9.10
CA GLN A 6 0.67 -4.39 -7.81
C GLN A 6 1.62 -5.21 -6.92
N ALA A 7 1.49 -6.54 -6.90
CA ALA A 7 2.42 -7.43 -6.21
C ALA A 7 3.84 -7.33 -6.80
N ALA A 8 3.97 -7.38 -8.13
CA ALA A 8 5.25 -7.27 -8.82
C ALA A 8 5.92 -5.91 -8.56
N LEU A 9 5.13 -4.83 -8.60
CA LEU A 9 5.62 -3.48 -8.29
C LEU A 9 6.05 -3.36 -6.83
N GLY A 10 5.24 -3.84 -5.89
CA GLY A 10 5.55 -3.82 -4.47
C GLY A 10 6.86 -4.58 -4.16
N ALA A 11 7.07 -5.74 -4.78
CA ALA A 11 8.33 -6.48 -4.68
C ALA A 11 9.51 -5.67 -5.23
N THR A 12 9.34 -5.02 -6.38
CA THR A 12 10.39 -4.23 -7.04
C THR A 12 10.79 -3.01 -6.21
N ILE A 13 9.81 -2.27 -5.68
CA ILE A 13 10.03 -1.12 -4.78
C ILE A 13 10.73 -1.56 -3.49
N ALA A 14 10.26 -2.64 -2.87
CA ALA A 14 10.88 -3.18 -1.67
C ALA A 14 12.34 -3.60 -1.91
N GLY A 15 12.63 -4.24 -3.04
CA GLY A 15 13.98 -4.59 -3.47
C GLY A 15 14.87 -3.37 -3.67
N ALA A 16 14.36 -2.34 -4.34
CA ALA A 16 15.08 -1.09 -4.58
C ALA A 16 15.46 -0.38 -3.27
N ILE A 17 14.53 -0.28 -2.31
CA ILE A 17 14.78 0.36 -1.00
C ILE A 17 15.74 -0.49 -0.15
N ALA A 18 15.64 -1.81 -0.21
CA ALA A 18 16.52 -2.70 0.52
C ALA A 18 17.97 -2.66 0.02
N GLY A 19 18.18 -2.51 -1.29
CA GLY A 19 19.50 -2.48 -1.93
C GLY A 19 20.30 -3.74 -1.59
N ARG A 20 21.51 -3.59 -1.04
CA ARG A 20 22.38 -4.72 -0.65
C ARG A 20 21.77 -5.67 0.40
N ARG A 21 20.71 -5.26 1.10
CA ARG A 21 19.98 -6.06 2.11
C ARG A 21 18.75 -6.76 1.53
N CYS A 22 18.57 -6.70 0.21
CA CYS A 22 17.47 -7.38 -0.47
C CYS A 22 17.62 -8.90 -0.29
N SER A 23 16.53 -9.54 0.10
CA SER A 23 16.42 -10.99 0.19
C SER A 23 15.07 -11.42 -0.37
N GLY A 24 14.91 -12.71 -0.68
CA GLY A 24 13.62 -13.23 -1.15
C GLY A 24 12.45 -12.93 -0.19
N LYS A 25 12.73 -12.86 1.13
CA LYS A 25 11.74 -12.46 2.13
C LYS A 25 11.31 -11.00 1.99
N VAL A 26 12.23 -10.10 1.65
CA VAL A 26 11.94 -8.68 1.42
C VAL A 26 11.11 -8.49 0.16
N LEU A 27 11.44 -9.21 -0.91
CA LEU A 27 10.66 -9.20 -2.16
C LEU A 27 9.24 -9.73 -1.92
N LEU A 28 9.11 -10.86 -1.21
CA LEU A 28 7.80 -11.43 -0.87
C LEU A 28 7.00 -10.49 0.04
N ALA A 29 7.64 -9.87 1.05
CA ALA A 29 6.98 -8.88 1.89
C ALA A 29 6.51 -7.68 1.08
N GLY A 30 7.33 -7.18 0.15
CA GLY A 30 6.95 -6.12 -0.78
C GLY A 30 5.75 -6.51 -1.65
N ALA A 31 5.73 -7.73 -2.19
CA ALA A 31 4.60 -8.23 -2.97
C ALA A 31 3.30 -8.26 -2.16
N VAL A 32 3.34 -8.81 -0.95
CA VAL A 32 2.17 -8.90 -0.06
C VAL A 32 1.69 -7.51 0.35
N LEU A 33 2.61 -6.62 0.72
CA LEU A 33 2.27 -5.23 1.06
C LEU A 33 1.70 -4.48 -0.15
N GLY A 34 2.20 -4.76 -1.36
CA GLY A 34 1.71 -4.17 -2.60
C GLY A 34 0.26 -4.56 -2.90
N THR A 35 -0.20 -5.73 -2.45
CA THR A 35 -1.61 -6.16 -2.58
C THR A 35 -2.51 -5.76 -1.42
N LEU A 36 -1.94 -5.19 -0.35
CA LEU A 36 -2.67 -4.93 0.88
C LEU A 36 -3.82 -3.91 0.72
N PRO A 37 -3.68 -2.81 -0.05
CA PRO A 37 -4.77 -1.86 -0.23
C PRO A 37 -6.00 -2.50 -0.87
N ASP A 38 -5.81 -3.37 -1.86
CA ASP A 38 -6.88 -4.09 -2.57
C ASP A 38 -7.58 -5.18 -1.74
N LEU A 39 -7.02 -5.59 -0.59
CA LEU A 39 -7.56 -6.72 0.16
C LEU A 39 -8.95 -6.42 0.76
N ASP A 40 -9.36 -5.15 0.80
CA ASP A 40 -10.70 -4.74 1.18
C ASP A 40 -11.78 -5.13 0.14
N VAL A 41 -11.42 -5.65 -1.04
CA VAL A 41 -12.36 -6.29 -1.99
C VAL A 41 -13.13 -7.45 -1.38
N VAL A 42 -12.60 -8.06 -0.31
CA VAL A 42 -13.27 -9.13 0.46
C VAL A 42 -14.47 -8.57 1.25
N ILE A 43 -14.54 -7.25 1.47
CA ILE A 43 -15.64 -6.59 2.16
C ILE A 43 -16.74 -6.28 1.14
N ASN A 44 -17.88 -6.96 1.27
CA ASN A 44 -19.06 -6.67 0.46
C ASN A 44 -19.91 -5.59 1.13
N TYR A 45 -20.05 -4.45 0.46
CA TYR A 45 -20.81 -3.28 0.88
C TYR A 45 -22.27 -3.26 0.39
N GLY A 46 -22.71 -4.30 -0.31
CA GLY A 46 -24.12 -4.57 -0.62
C GLY A 46 -24.52 -4.36 -2.09
N ASP A 47 -23.92 -3.40 -2.78
CA ASP A 47 -24.16 -3.12 -4.20
C ASP A 47 -22.86 -2.79 -4.94
N ASP A 48 -22.86 -2.95 -6.27
CA ASP A 48 -21.67 -2.80 -7.11
C ASP A 48 -21.08 -1.40 -7.07
N ILE A 49 -21.91 -0.36 -6.94
CA ILE A 49 -21.46 1.03 -6.88
C ILE A 49 -20.80 1.29 -5.52
N SER A 50 -21.44 0.88 -4.42
CA SER A 50 -20.86 0.99 -3.07
C SER A 50 -19.56 0.19 -2.94
N ASN A 51 -19.50 -1.00 -3.52
CA ASN A 51 -18.28 -1.81 -3.55
C ASN A 51 -17.16 -1.06 -4.25
N MET A 52 -17.40 -0.51 -5.44
CA MET A 52 -16.40 0.25 -6.19
C MET A 52 -15.93 1.51 -5.46
N ILE A 53 -16.86 2.31 -4.92
CA ILE A 53 -16.53 3.59 -4.28
C ILE A 53 -15.79 3.37 -2.97
N LYS A 54 -16.22 2.42 -2.14
CA LYS A 54 -15.64 2.20 -0.81
C LYS A 54 -14.30 1.45 -0.86
N HIS A 55 -14.14 0.55 -1.83
CA HIS A 55 -12.89 -0.13 -2.13
C HIS A 55 -11.76 0.87 -2.45
N ARG A 56 -12.08 1.97 -3.15
CA ARG A 56 -11.11 3.04 -3.47
C ARG A 56 -11.17 4.22 -2.51
N GLY A 57 -11.75 3.99 -1.34
CA GLY A 57 -11.99 4.97 -0.29
C GLY A 57 -10.93 4.89 0.80
N PHE A 58 -11.31 4.25 1.91
CA PHE A 58 -10.52 4.21 3.13
C PHE A 58 -9.15 3.54 2.96
N SER A 59 -9.11 2.37 2.32
CA SER A 59 -7.90 1.54 2.11
C SER A 59 -6.87 2.19 1.19
N HIS A 60 -7.31 3.07 0.29
CA HIS A 60 -6.50 3.76 -0.72
C HIS A 60 -6.14 5.21 -0.32
N SER A 61 -6.62 5.67 0.83
CA SER A 61 -6.37 7.04 1.29
C SER A 61 -4.96 7.21 1.84
N LEU A 62 -4.27 8.26 1.40
CA LEU A 62 -2.94 8.62 1.88
C LEU A 62 -2.97 8.98 3.37
N LEU A 63 -4.07 9.59 3.83
CA LEU A 63 -4.26 9.95 5.25
C LEU A 63 -4.43 8.73 6.13
N THR A 64 -4.91 7.61 5.58
CA THR A 64 -5.05 6.33 6.28
C THR A 64 -3.76 5.51 6.19
N LEU A 65 -3.20 5.39 4.99
CA LEU A 65 -2.03 4.54 4.72
C LEU A 65 -0.76 5.07 5.38
N PHE A 66 -0.59 6.39 5.49
CA PHE A 66 0.58 6.97 6.16
C PHE A 66 0.69 6.59 7.64
N PRO A 67 -0.30 6.86 8.51
CA PRO A 67 -0.25 6.41 9.91
C PRO A 67 -0.28 4.88 10.03
N PHE A 68 -1.00 4.18 9.15
CA PHE A 68 -0.98 2.72 9.12
C PHE A 68 0.43 2.16 8.82
N SER A 69 1.18 2.78 7.90
CA SER A 69 2.56 2.39 7.59
C SER A 69 3.49 2.60 8.79
N LEU A 70 3.31 3.68 9.55
CA LEU A 70 4.05 3.95 10.78
C LEU A 70 3.75 2.90 11.85
N LEU A 71 2.47 2.59 12.06
CA LEU A 71 2.03 1.58 13.00
C LEU A 71 2.61 0.20 12.63
N LEU A 72 2.53 -0.18 11.35
CA LEU A 72 3.04 -1.47 10.88
C LEU A 72 4.56 -1.57 11.02
N ALA A 73 5.28 -0.52 10.64
CA ALA A 73 6.73 -0.45 10.84
C ALA A 73 7.11 -0.55 12.32
N TRP A 74 6.35 0.11 13.20
CA TRP A 74 6.57 0.07 14.64
C TRP A 74 6.32 -1.33 15.22
N LEU A 75 5.20 -1.97 14.84
CA LEU A 75 4.89 -3.35 15.26
C LEU A 75 5.99 -4.32 14.82
N ILE A 76 6.40 -4.26 13.55
CA ILE A 76 7.47 -5.13 13.04
C ILE A 76 8.77 -4.86 13.79
N HIS A 77 9.17 -3.61 13.96
CA HIS A 77 10.40 -3.26 14.68
C HIS A 77 10.35 -3.69 16.16
N ARG A 78 9.16 -3.64 16.81
CA ARG A 78 8.99 -3.97 18.23
C ARG A 78 8.98 -5.48 18.51
N PHE A 79 8.35 -6.27 17.63
CA PHE A 79 8.12 -7.70 17.83
C PHE A 79 9.06 -8.60 17.01
N LYS A 80 9.57 -8.11 15.89
CA LYS A 80 10.51 -8.81 15.00
C LYS A 80 11.65 -7.88 14.61
N PRO A 81 12.55 -7.52 15.55
CA PRO A 81 13.69 -6.68 15.23
C PRO A 81 14.51 -7.35 14.12
N LEU A 82 14.68 -6.64 13.02
CA LEU A 82 15.46 -7.07 11.87
C LEU A 82 16.89 -6.56 12.05
N PRO A 83 17.89 -7.45 12.21
CA PRO A 83 19.29 -7.03 12.24
C PRO A 83 19.61 -6.20 10.99
N ASP A 84 20.39 -5.14 11.16
CA ASP A 84 20.82 -4.23 10.08
C ASP A 84 19.72 -3.37 9.42
N TRP A 85 18.49 -3.36 9.96
CA TRP A 85 17.42 -2.49 9.51
C TRP A 85 17.11 -1.42 10.55
N SER A 86 17.24 -0.14 10.15
CA SER A 86 16.74 0.96 10.96
C SER A 86 15.22 1.09 10.82
N PHE A 87 14.55 1.54 11.89
CA PHE A 87 13.13 1.88 11.85
C PHE A 87 12.76 2.77 10.65
N LYS A 88 13.56 3.82 10.40
CA LYS A 88 13.34 4.74 9.27
C LYS A 88 13.32 4.02 7.92
N ARG A 89 14.26 3.10 7.69
CA ARG A 89 14.34 2.37 6.42
C ARG A 89 13.19 1.37 6.28
N LEU A 90 12.83 0.67 7.35
CA LEU A 90 11.68 -0.24 7.37
C LEU A 90 10.37 0.52 7.08
N TRP A 91 10.18 1.65 7.74
CA TRP A 91 9.04 2.53 7.51
C TRP A 91 8.99 3.05 6.09
N LEU A 92 10.11 3.54 5.54
CA LEU A 92 10.18 3.99 4.14
C LEU A 92 9.79 2.87 3.18
N LEU A 93 10.26 1.64 3.40
CA LEU A 93 9.87 0.50 2.56
C LEU A 93 8.36 0.28 2.58
N ILE A 94 7.77 0.18 3.76
CA ILE A 94 6.33 -0.08 3.92
C ILE A 94 5.52 1.09 3.36
N ALA A 95 5.88 2.33 3.69
CA ALA A 95 5.19 3.52 3.26
C ALA A 95 5.23 3.67 1.73
N THR A 96 6.40 3.50 1.09
CA THR A 96 6.51 3.64 -0.37
C THR A 96 5.71 2.55 -1.08
N VAL A 97 5.77 1.29 -0.63
CA VAL A 97 4.98 0.21 -1.24
C VAL A 97 3.48 0.48 -1.10
N LEU A 98 3.01 0.87 0.08
CA LEU A 98 1.58 1.14 0.30
C LEU A 98 1.08 2.37 -0.44
N ILE A 99 1.86 3.46 -0.48
CA ILE A 99 1.45 4.74 -1.08
C ILE A 99 1.51 4.70 -2.61
N THR A 100 2.46 3.96 -3.19
CA THR A 100 2.57 3.87 -4.65
C THR A 100 1.38 3.19 -5.30
N HIS A 101 0.71 2.28 -4.57
CA HIS A 101 -0.50 1.60 -5.03
C HIS A 101 -1.64 2.59 -5.40
N PRO A 102 -2.21 3.38 -4.45
CA PRO A 102 -3.28 4.33 -4.77
C PRO A 102 -2.80 5.50 -5.63
N LEU A 103 -1.50 5.84 -5.58
CA LEU A 103 -0.94 6.81 -6.52
C LEU A 103 -0.99 6.32 -7.96
N LEU A 104 -0.83 5.02 -8.21
CA LEU A 104 -1.03 4.46 -9.55
C LEU A 104 -2.49 4.34 -9.92
N ASP A 105 -3.38 4.03 -8.97
CA ASP A 105 -4.81 4.02 -9.25
C ASP A 105 -5.36 5.41 -9.58
N TYR A 106 -4.74 6.48 -9.08
CA TYR A 106 -5.03 7.85 -9.52
C TYR A 106 -4.79 8.10 -11.02
N PHE A 107 -3.88 7.35 -11.66
CA PHE A 107 -3.66 7.40 -13.11
C PHE A 107 -4.61 6.49 -13.89
N THR A 108 -5.56 5.82 -13.23
CA THR A 108 -6.58 5.02 -13.90
C THR A 108 -7.89 5.80 -14.04
N SER A 109 -8.67 5.48 -15.06
CA SER A 109 -9.96 6.14 -15.36
C SER A 109 -11.03 6.00 -14.28
N TYR A 110 -10.78 5.13 -13.30
CA TYR A 110 -11.69 4.88 -12.20
C TYR A 110 -11.50 5.85 -11.03
N GLY A 111 -10.40 6.63 -10.97
CA GLY A 111 -10.08 7.57 -9.89
C GLY A 111 -9.93 6.94 -8.49
N THR A 112 -9.56 7.74 -7.48
CA THR A 112 -9.29 7.28 -6.10
C THR A 112 -9.50 8.39 -5.07
N GLN A 113 -10.00 8.06 -3.86
CA GLN A 113 -10.20 9.01 -2.76
C GLN A 113 -8.92 9.18 -1.92
N LEU A 114 -7.91 9.84 -2.49
CA LEU A 114 -6.60 10.00 -1.85
C LEU A 114 -6.64 10.71 -0.48
N THR A 115 -7.66 11.53 -0.22
CA THR A 115 -7.78 12.37 0.99
C THR A 115 -8.93 11.94 1.92
N TRP A 116 -9.51 10.75 1.74
CA TRP A 116 -10.56 10.25 2.64
C TRP A 116 -10.12 10.38 4.12
N PRO A 117 -10.97 10.86 5.05
CA PRO A 117 -12.42 11.09 4.94
C PRO A 117 -12.80 12.49 4.42
N ILE A 118 -11.84 13.32 4.02
CA ILE A 118 -12.14 14.62 3.40
C ILE A 118 -12.75 14.34 2.02
N PRO A 119 -13.89 14.96 1.66
CA PRO A 119 -14.48 14.78 0.34
C PRO A 119 -13.51 15.17 -0.78
N GLY A 120 -13.25 14.24 -1.70
CA GLY A 120 -12.37 14.44 -2.85
C GLY A 120 -12.18 13.14 -3.61
N TYR A 121 -12.42 13.18 -4.93
CA TYR A 121 -12.21 12.06 -5.83
C TYR A 121 -11.29 12.53 -6.95
N TYR A 122 -10.12 11.91 -7.07
CA TYR A 122 -9.05 12.39 -7.95
C TYR A 122 -8.82 11.37 -9.07
N SER A 123 -8.75 11.84 -10.32
CA SER A 123 -8.33 11.09 -11.52
C SER A 123 -7.50 12.01 -12.40
N LEU A 124 -6.38 11.52 -12.96
CA LEU A 124 -5.57 12.28 -13.93
C LEU A 124 -6.00 12.06 -15.40
N SER A 125 -6.91 11.11 -15.64
CA SER A 125 -7.47 10.76 -16.95
C SER A 125 -8.94 11.17 -17.08
#